data_AF-A0A935NW50-F1
#
_entry.id   AF-A0A935NW50-F1
#
_cell.length_a   1.000
_cell.length_b   1.000
_cell.length_c   1.000
_cell.angle_alpha   90.00
_cell.angle_beta   90.00
_cell.angle_gamma   90.00
#
_symmetry.space_group_name_H-M   'P 1'
#
loop_
_entity.id
_entity.type
_entity.pdbx_description
1 polymer ?
#
loop_
_entity_poly.entity_id
_entity_poly.type
_entity_poly.pdbx_seq_one_letter_code
_entity_poly.pdbx_strand_id
1 'polypeptide(L)'
;MEDPAGPLGAQRVRRTYVGVALDVARRARQHNGELAGGARSTRVGRPWRVAVVHGPFADRGAAQAAEHLLKQRRGAVARLAPL
;
A
#
# COMPACT_ATOMS: atom_id res chain seq x y z
N MET A 1 30.17 -23.72 -13.39
CA MET A 1 30.15 -22.32 -12.92
C MET A 1 28.70 -21.91 -12.98
N GLU A 2 27.98 -22.21 -11.90
CA GLU A 2 26.52 -22.01 -11.82
C GLU A 2 26.26 -20.55 -11.40
N ASP A 3 25.34 -19.91 -12.11
CA ASP A 3 24.87 -18.54 -11.89
C ASP A 3 24.28 -18.38 -10.46
N PRO A 4 24.76 -17.44 -9.61
CA PRO A 4 24.26 -17.25 -8.25
C PRO A 4 22.88 -16.55 -8.19
N ALA A 5 22.27 -16.20 -9.32
CA ALA A 5 20.96 -15.56 -9.35
C ALA A 5 19.92 -16.46 -10.03
N GLY A 6 19.42 -17.44 -9.28
CA GLY A 6 18.17 -18.12 -9.63
C GLY A 6 17.05 -17.10 -9.91
N PRO A 7 16.01 -17.48 -10.69
CA PRO A 7 15.02 -16.53 -11.21
C PRO A 7 14.46 -15.69 -10.07
N LEU A 8 14.50 -14.36 -10.25
CA LEU A 8 13.99 -13.37 -9.30
C LEU A 8 12.58 -13.77 -8.85
N GLY A 9 12.51 -14.52 -7.75
CA GLY A 9 11.30 -15.18 -7.32
C GLY A 9 10.25 -14.12 -7.03
N ALA A 10 9.04 -14.32 -7.55
CA ALA A 10 7.88 -13.48 -7.31
C ALA A 10 7.78 -13.19 -5.80
N GLN A 11 8.29 -12.04 -5.38
CA GLN A 11 8.51 -11.80 -3.97
C GLN A 11 7.14 -11.64 -3.32
N ARG A 12 6.75 -12.65 -2.54
CA ARG A 12 5.42 -12.71 -1.94
C ARG A 12 5.20 -11.46 -1.11
N VAL A 13 4.20 -10.65 -1.45
CA VAL A 13 3.82 -9.47 -0.68
C VAL A 13 3.38 -9.92 0.71
N ARG A 14 4.23 -9.69 1.71
CA ARG A 14 4.00 -10.14 3.09
C ARG A 14 3.14 -9.19 3.90
N ARG A 15 3.08 -7.92 3.50
CA ARG A 15 2.34 -6.89 4.22
C ARG A 15 1.78 -5.84 3.27
N THR A 16 0.56 -5.43 3.55
CA THR A 16 -0.14 -4.36 2.85
C THR A 16 -0.68 -3.36 3.86
N TYR A 17 -0.75 -2.09 3.47
CA TYR A 17 -1.48 -1.05 4.19
C TYR A 17 -2.49 -0.43 3.22
N VAL A 18 -3.70 -0.15 3.71
CA VAL A 18 -4.77 0.50 2.94
C VAL A 18 -5.16 1.77 3.67
N GLY A 19 -5.20 2.89 2.95
CA GLY A 19 -5.47 4.22 3.50
C GLY A 19 -5.98 5.18 2.42
N VAL A 20 -6.52 6.31 2.87
CA VAL A 20 -6.92 7.43 1.99
C VAL A 20 -5.92 8.59 2.08
N ALA A 21 -5.71 9.29 0.96
CA ALA A 21 -4.85 10.46 0.90
C ALA A 21 -5.31 11.42 -0.21
N LEU A 22 -5.21 12.73 0.05
CA LEU A 22 -5.35 13.76 -0.97
C LEU A 22 -4.07 13.90 -1.81
N ASP A 23 -2.92 13.61 -1.20
CA ASP A 23 -1.61 13.57 -1.84
C ASP A 23 -0.95 12.23 -1.50
N VAL A 24 -0.96 11.32 -2.48
CA VAL A 24 -0.42 9.96 -2.35
C VAL A 24 1.10 9.97 -2.14
N ALA A 25 1.82 10.85 -2.86
CA ALA A 25 3.28 10.92 -2.77
C ALA A 25 3.72 11.39 -1.39
N ARG A 26 3.12 12.48 -0.88
CA ARG A 26 3.38 12.95 0.48
C ARG A 26 3.04 11.89 1.52
N ARG A 27 1.92 11.18 1.37
CA ARG A 27 1.52 10.11 2.30
C ARG A 27 2.53 8.96 2.32
N ALA A 28 3.06 8.56 1.15
CA ALA A 28 4.09 7.52 1.06
C ALA A 28 5.37 7.92 1.81
N ARG A 29 5.84 9.16 1.63
CA ARG A 29 7.00 9.71 2.36
C ARG A 29 6.79 9.75 3.87
N GLN A 30 5.58 10.09 4.33
CA GLN A 30 5.22 10.00 5.75
C GLN A 30 5.27 8.56 6.27
N HIS A 31 4.77 7.59 5.51
CA HIS A 31 4.80 6.18 5.89
C HIS A 31 6.23 5.65 5.98
N ASN A 32 7.12 6.09 5.09
CA ASN A 32 8.55 5.78 5.09
C ASN A 32 9.37 6.56 6.12
N GLY A 33 8.78 7.55 6.79
CA GLY A 33 9.43 8.31 7.85
C GLY A 33 10.34 9.44 7.36
N GLU A 34 10.28 9.77 6.07
CA GLU A 34 10.91 10.97 5.52
C GLU A 34 10.19 12.25 5.99
N LEU A 35 8.90 12.14 6.30
CA LEU A 35 8.06 13.23 6.80
C LEU A 35 7.32 12.80 8.08
N ALA A 36 7.02 13.76 8.96
CA ALA A 36 6.18 13.53 10.14
C ALA A 36 4.72 13.21 9.76
N GLY A 37 4.01 12.49 10.64
CA GLY A 37 2.59 12.17 10.48
C GLY A 37 2.28 10.82 9.80
N GLY A 38 3.26 9.91 9.71
CA GLY A 38 3.04 8.53 9.29
C GLY A 38 2.24 7.70 10.31
N ALA A 39 1.47 6.73 9.83
CA ALA A 39 0.70 5.84 10.71
C ALA A 39 1.64 4.99 11.58
N ARG A 40 1.25 4.72 12.84
CA ARG A 40 2.09 3.92 13.76
C ARG A 40 2.43 2.54 13.19
N SER A 41 1.47 1.89 12.53
CA SER A 41 1.65 0.57 11.93
C SER A 41 2.62 0.55 10.75
N THR A 42 2.92 1.69 10.13
CA THR A 42 3.80 1.78 8.96
C THR A 42 5.25 2.03 9.36
N ARG A 43 5.56 2.14 10.66
CA ARG A 43 6.95 2.19 11.15
C ARG A 43 7.68 0.86 10.86
N VAL A 44 6.98 -0.26 11.01
CA VAL A 44 7.49 -1.61 10.72
C VAL A 44 7.17 -1.97 9.26
N GLY A 45 8.14 -2.57 8.56
CA GLY A 45 7.96 -2.98 7.15
C GLY A 45 8.33 -1.92 6.12
N ARG A 46 9.00 -0.84 6.53
CA ARG A 46 9.69 0.07 5.61
C ARG A 46 10.82 -0.69 4.87
N PRO A 47 11.17 -0.29 3.63
CA PRO A 47 10.50 0.73 2.84
C PRO A 47 9.16 0.25 2.28
N TRP A 48 8.15 1.12 2.33
CA TRP A 48 6.86 0.95 1.68
C TRP A 48 6.90 1.50 0.26
N ARG A 49 6.18 0.82 -0.63
CA ARG A 49 5.95 1.24 -2.02
C ARG A 49 4.45 1.38 -2.25
N VAL A 50 4.07 2.38 -3.02
CA VAL A 50 2.68 2.50 -3.51
C VAL A 50 2.45 1.37 -4.51
N ALA A 51 1.46 0.53 -4.24
CA ALA A 51 1.16 -0.63 -5.09
C ALA A 51 -0.01 -0.35 -6.05
N VAL A 52 -1.13 0.15 -5.53
CA VAL A 52 -2.32 0.50 -6.30
C VAL A 52 -2.91 1.80 -5.74
N VAL A 53 -3.43 2.64 -6.63
CA VAL A 53 -4.18 3.86 -6.29
C VAL A 53 -5.54 3.77 -6.95
N HIS A 54 -6.60 4.07 -6.20
CA HIS A 54 -7.95 4.16 -6.71
C HIS A 54 -8.47 5.60 -6.58
N GLY A 55 -9.30 6.01 -7.53
CA GLY A 55 -9.87 7.35 -7.60
C GLY A 55 -9.51 8.07 -8.90
N PRO A 56 -9.72 9.39 -8.99
CA PRO A 56 -10.21 10.26 -7.90
C PRO A 56 -11.62 9.88 -7.43
N PHE A 57 -11.93 10.19 -6.17
CA PHE A 57 -13.26 10.04 -5.59
C PHE A 57 -13.92 11.41 -5.47
N ALA A 58 -15.25 11.48 -5.65
CA ALA A 58 -16.00 12.73 -5.63
C ALA A 58 -15.92 13.44 -4.26
N ASP A 59 -15.88 12.68 -3.18
CA ASP A 59 -15.82 13.20 -1.82
C ASP A 59 -15.09 12.24 -0.87
N ARG A 60 -14.96 12.68 0.38
CA ARG A 60 -14.33 11.91 1.47
C ARG A 60 -15.12 10.63 1.79
N GLY A 61 -16.44 10.67 1.73
CA GLY A 61 -17.32 9.53 2.05
C GLY A 61 -17.12 8.39 1.06
N ALA A 62 -17.11 8.69 -0.24
CA ALA A 62 -16.83 7.73 -1.30
C ALA A 62 -15.45 7.09 -1.14
N ALA A 63 -14.41 7.90 -0.84
CA ALA A 63 -13.07 7.38 -0.59
C ALA A 63 -13.00 6.45 0.64
N GLN A 64 -13.70 6.81 1.73
CA GLN A 64 -13.73 5.99 2.96
C GLN A 64 -14.55 4.71 2.79
N ALA A 65 -15.62 4.73 2.00
CA ALA A 65 -16.38 3.53 1.64
C ALA A 65 -15.51 2.54 0.84
N ALA A 66 -14.77 3.03 -0.16
CA ALA A 66 -13.80 2.22 -0.90
C ALA A 66 -12.69 1.65 0.00
N GLU A 67 -12.13 2.47 0.88
CA GLU A 67 -11.13 2.05 1.88
C GLU A 67 -11.68 0.93 2.78
N HIS A 68 -12.93 1.05 3.24
CA HIS A 68 -13.59 0.04 4.07
C HIS A 68 -13.71 -1.29 3.32
N LEU A 69 -14.21 -1.28 2.08
CA LEU A 69 -14.34 -2.48 1.25
C LEU A 69 -12.98 -3.18 1.03
N LEU A 70 -11.92 -2.41 0.73
CA LEU A 70 -10.56 -2.95 0.57
C LEU A 70 -10.02 -3.57 1.87
N LYS A 71 -10.31 -2.98 3.03
CA LYS A 71 -9.90 -3.53 4.33
C LYS A 71 -10.57 -4.87 4.64
N GLN A 72 -11.79 -5.11 4.14
CA GLN A 72 -12.48 -6.40 4.29
C GLN A 72 -11.86 -7.51 3.43
N ARG A 73 -11.16 -7.17 2.33
CA ARG A 73 -10.48 -8.15 1.49
C ARG A 73 -9.36 -8.87 2.28
N ARG A 74 -9.29 -10.19 2.12
CA ARG A 74 -8.31 -11.06 2.79
C ARG A 74 -7.10 -11.33 1.91
N GLY A 75 -5.91 -11.17 2.48
CA GLY A 75 -4.65 -11.41 1.77
C GLY A 75 -4.22 -10.25 0.87
N ALA A 76 -2.95 -10.27 0.48
CA ALA A 76 -2.36 -9.20 -0.33
C ALA A 76 -2.94 -9.16 -1.74
N VAL A 77 -3.09 -10.32 -2.40
CA VAL A 77 -3.59 -10.41 -3.77
C VAL A 77 -4.97 -9.76 -3.91
N ALA A 78 -5.92 -10.09 -3.02
CA ALA A 78 -7.25 -9.52 -3.08
C ALA A 78 -7.26 -7.99 -2.88
N ARG A 79 -6.38 -7.45 -2.02
CA ARG A 79 -6.25 -6.00 -1.78
C ARG A 79 -5.57 -5.25 -2.91
N LEU A 80 -4.78 -5.93 -3.73
CA LEU A 80 -4.09 -5.36 -4.89
C LEU A 80 -4.89 -5.51 -6.18
N ALA A 81 -5.98 -6.27 -6.16
CA ALA A 81 -6.92 -6.32 -7.28
C ALA A 81 -7.65 -4.98 -7.43
N PRO A 82 -8.06 -4.60 -8.66
CA PRO A 82 -8.90 -3.43 -8.91
C PRO A 82 -10.14 -3.35 -7.98
N LEU A 83 -10.65 -2.13 -7.78
CA LEU A 83 -11.83 -1.88 -6.94
C LEU A 83 -13.10 -2.40 -7.61
#